data_AF-R0I834-F1
#
_entry.id   AF-R0I834-F1
#
_cell.length_a   1.000
_cell.length_b   1.000
_cell.length_c   1.000
_cell.angle_alpha   90.00
_cell.angle_beta   90.00
_cell.angle_gamma   90.00
#
_symmetry.space_group_name_H-M   'P 1'
#
loop_
_entity.id
_entity.type
_entity.pdbx_description
1 polymer ?
#
loop_
_entity_poly.entity_id
_entity_poly.type
_entity_poly.pdbx_seq_one_letter_code
_entity_poly.pdbx_strand_id
1 'polypeptide(L)'
;MHRDDSNQEFEFVERNTRRQVWWTIYIFEKTLCSILGRPTAIDDREMAMQIPEPPALGQPSLSTSSMSLCFDLVRLSYSIRQRAYFDQTSAEERSPTPAVAKALLRELDNFLASIPPNLSLDYYPLTAEHKSMVLLLHIYYYYTRCIITRDFLIQKIENNICFLEGTVYSHSDDWRTTLMLAEDCVESVHKSLQCITAGMELGIAGYSWLDFFYVFHSILIVCADFLARPKDQQESARDAERKGTVRAVLNEVQNMQTLAPTYRTLSRIALQFANITGVAEEKKSPTPTGTPHDPSLEPVAPAASETGMEHVMQLADLGEDWFTNATADLGLDFFDLGHVTNSVPFPMAGSASGSEPAAETANEGMDDWTAKTLKGMHNI
;
A
#
# COMPACT_ATOMS: atom_id res chain seq x y z
N MET A 1 -19.04 -20.46 9.23
CA MET A 1 -18.36 -19.27 9.77
C MET A 1 -19.08 -17.98 9.36
N HIS A 2 -19.26 -17.67 8.07
CA HIS A 2 -19.82 -16.39 7.56
C HIS A 2 -21.23 -15.96 8.04
N ARG A 3 -21.94 -16.80 8.80
CA ARG A 3 -23.24 -16.49 9.43
C ARG A 3 -23.11 -16.64 10.94
N ASP A 4 -23.41 -15.59 11.70
CA ASP A 4 -23.23 -15.61 13.15
C ASP A 4 -24.15 -16.61 13.85
N ASP A 5 -25.35 -16.85 13.30
CA ASP A 5 -26.30 -17.86 13.80
C ASP A 5 -25.70 -19.27 13.84
N SER A 6 -24.87 -19.60 12.84
CA SER A 6 -24.16 -20.89 12.80
C SER A 6 -23.05 -21.03 13.84
N ASN A 7 -22.71 -19.94 14.53
CA ASN A 7 -21.67 -19.91 15.55
C ASN A 7 -22.21 -19.83 16.99
N GLN A 8 -23.55 -19.83 17.18
CA GLN A 8 -24.16 -19.66 18.51
C GLN A 8 -23.95 -20.85 19.45
N GLU A 9 -23.65 -22.02 18.92
CA GLU A 9 -23.39 -23.23 19.70
C GLU A 9 -22.00 -23.24 20.35
N PHE A 10 -21.07 -22.42 19.85
CA PHE A 10 -19.71 -22.34 20.39
C PHE A 10 -19.64 -21.45 21.63
N GLU A 11 -18.65 -21.74 22.49
CA GLU A 11 -18.33 -20.91 23.64
C GLU A 11 -17.96 -19.48 23.25
N PHE A 12 -18.10 -18.54 24.17
CA PHE A 12 -17.92 -17.11 23.93
C PHE A 12 -16.57 -16.76 23.29
N VAL A 13 -15.48 -17.34 23.82
CA VAL A 13 -14.12 -17.09 23.31
C VAL A 13 -13.98 -17.63 21.89
N GLU A 14 -14.36 -18.90 21.67
CA GLU A 14 -14.28 -19.54 20.36
C GLU A 14 -15.13 -18.81 19.31
N ARG A 15 -16.35 -18.40 19.68
CA ARG A 15 -17.23 -17.61 18.82
C ARG A 15 -16.58 -16.30 18.38
N ASN A 16 -15.97 -15.57 19.31
CA ASN A 16 -15.29 -14.32 19.00
C ASN A 16 -14.02 -14.53 18.16
N THR A 17 -13.26 -15.60 18.42
CA THR A 17 -12.12 -15.98 17.56
C THR A 17 -12.60 -16.29 16.14
N ARG A 18 -13.69 -17.03 15.97
CA ARG A 18 -14.28 -17.32 14.64
C ARG A 18 -14.77 -16.05 13.94
N ARG A 19 -15.36 -15.10 14.67
CA ARG A 19 -15.71 -13.76 14.14
C ARG A 19 -14.47 -13.04 13.64
N GLN A 20 -13.41 -12.98 14.45
CA GLN A 20 -12.16 -12.32 14.08
C GLN A 20 -11.55 -12.96 12.83
N VAL A 21 -11.42 -14.29 12.80
CA VAL A 21 -10.90 -15.03 11.64
C VAL A 21 -11.70 -14.73 10.37
N TRP A 22 -13.02 -14.74 10.44
CA TRP A 22 -13.86 -14.42 9.28
C TRP A 22 -13.66 -12.99 8.78
N TRP A 23 -13.64 -12.01 9.68
CA TRP A 23 -13.42 -10.61 9.31
C TRP A 23 -12.02 -10.36 8.77
N THR A 24 -11.01 -11.08 9.26
CA THR A 24 -9.67 -11.08 8.67
C THR A 24 -9.71 -11.62 7.24
N ILE A 25 -10.35 -12.77 6.99
CA ILE A 25 -10.54 -13.33 5.64
C ILE A 25 -11.26 -12.32 4.73
N TYR A 26 -12.32 -11.69 5.24
CA TYR A 26 -13.09 -10.69 4.51
C TYR A 26 -12.24 -9.49 4.08
N ILE A 27 -11.45 -8.93 5.00
CA ILE A 27 -10.53 -7.83 4.68
C ILE A 27 -9.52 -8.26 3.63
N PHE A 28 -8.88 -9.42 3.83
CA PHE A 28 -7.85 -9.92 2.92
C PHE A 28 -8.39 -10.12 1.52
N GLU A 29 -9.51 -10.84 1.38
CA GLU A 29 -10.16 -11.10 0.11
C GLU A 29 -10.51 -9.79 -0.62
N LYS A 30 -11.25 -8.87 0.01
CA LYS A 30 -11.65 -7.62 -0.66
C LYS A 30 -10.47 -6.72 -1.00
N THR A 31 -9.48 -6.66 -0.12
CA THR A 31 -8.25 -5.90 -0.37
C THR A 31 -7.47 -6.49 -1.54
N LEU A 32 -7.26 -7.81 -1.57
CA LEU A 32 -6.56 -8.50 -2.66
C LEU A 32 -7.31 -8.39 -3.98
N CYS A 33 -8.63 -8.60 -3.99
CA CYS A 33 -9.45 -8.38 -5.18
C CYS A 33 -9.34 -6.94 -5.67
N SER A 34 -9.29 -5.96 -4.76
CA SER A 34 -9.10 -4.56 -5.13
C SER A 34 -7.73 -4.32 -5.79
N ILE A 35 -6.66 -4.87 -5.21
CA ILE A 35 -5.29 -4.74 -5.70
C ILE A 35 -5.11 -5.46 -7.06
N LEU A 36 -5.60 -6.70 -7.17
CA LEU A 36 -5.33 -7.60 -8.28
C LEU A 36 -6.31 -7.47 -9.45
N GLY A 37 -7.29 -6.58 -9.37
CA GLY A 37 -8.21 -6.37 -10.47
C GLY A 37 -9.41 -7.35 -10.50
N ARG A 38 -9.51 -8.29 -9.57
CA ARG A 38 -10.44 -9.44 -9.68
C ARG A 38 -11.79 -9.21 -8.98
N PRO A 39 -12.87 -9.91 -9.38
CA PRO A 39 -14.08 -9.98 -8.57
C PRO A 39 -13.81 -10.76 -7.27
N THR A 40 -14.59 -10.45 -6.23
CA THR A 40 -14.53 -11.17 -4.95
C THR A 40 -15.46 -12.38 -4.98
N ALA A 41 -15.07 -13.46 -4.31
CA ALA A 41 -15.93 -14.62 -4.08
C ALA A 41 -16.94 -14.41 -2.93
N ILE A 42 -16.81 -13.33 -2.16
CA ILE A 42 -17.69 -13.04 -1.02
C ILE A 42 -18.82 -12.10 -1.44
N ASP A 43 -20.06 -12.62 -1.51
CA ASP A 43 -21.25 -11.78 -1.61
C ASP A 43 -21.65 -11.25 -0.23
N ASP A 44 -21.62 -9.92 -0.09
CA ASP A 44 -22.01 -9.22 1.14
C ASP A 44 -23.48 -9.49 1.52
N ARG A 45 -24.33 -9.87 0.56
CA ARG A 45 -25.75 -10.21 0.79
C ARG A 45 -25.96 -11.56 1.47
N GLU A 46 -24.98 -12.47 1.36
CA GLU A 46 -25.05 -13.80 1.96
C GLU A 46 -24.32 -13.89 3.32
N MET A 47 -23.79 -12.76 3.78
CA MET A 47 -23.00 -12.63 5.00
C MET A 47 -23.81 -11.99 6.13
N ALA A 48 -23.74 -12.58 7.32
CA ALA A 48 -24.43 -12.10 8.52
C ALA A 48 -23.55 -12.26 9.77
N MET A 49 -22.27 -11.90 9.66
CA MET A 49 -21.31 -12.03 10.75
C MET A 49 -21.35 -10.81 11.67
N GLN A 50 -21.33 -11.02 12.98
CA GLN A 50 -21.22 -9.94 13.96
C GLN A 50 -19.76 -9.49 14.14
N ILE A 51 -19.56 -8.24 14.58
CA ILE A 51 -18.24 -7.70 14.90
C ILE A 51 -17.68 -8.43 16.13
N PRO A 52 -16.38 -8.78 16.17
CA PRO A 52 -15.77 -9.38 17.35
C PRO A 52 -15.84 -8.45 18.56
N GLU A 53 -16.02 -9.01 19.75
CA GLU A 53 -16.05 -8.25 21.00
C GLU A 53 -14.61 -8.09 21.55
N PRO A 54 -14.10 -6.85 21.72
CA PRO A 54 -12.72 -6.60 22.13
C PRO A 54 -12.27 -7.28 23.44
N PRO A 55 -13.11 -7.36 24.50
CA PRO A 55 -12.71 -8.02 25.74
C PRO A 55 -12.36 -9.51 25.55
N ALA A 56 -12.95 -10.17 24.55
CA ALA A 56 -12.68 -11.57 24.24
C ALA A 56 -11.31 -11.80 23.60
N LEU A 57 -10.70 -10.75 23.03
CA LEU A 57 -9.46 -10.83 22.25
C LEU A 57 -8.22 -10.34 23.01
N GLY A 58 -8.39 -9.85 24.24
CA GLY A 58 -7.29 -9.25 25.00
C GLY A 58 -6.68 -8.01 24.31
N GLN A 59 -7.46 -7.31 23.48
CA GLN A 59 -7.05 -6.10 22.74
C GLN A 59 -7.80 -4.88 23.32
N PRO A 60 -7.39 -4.34 24.48
CA PRO A 60 -8.14 -3.29 25.18
C PRO A 60 -8.13 -1.94 24.44
N SER A 61 -7.23 -1.76 23.48
CA SER A 61 -7.08 -0.55 22.66
C SER A 61 -8.04 -0.50 21.47
N LEU A 62 -8.54 -1.65 21.00
CA LEU A 62 -9.42 -1.75 19.85
C LEU A 62 -10.87 -1.74 20.30
N SER A 63 -11.68 -0.79 19.83
CA SER A 63 -13.11 -0.79 20.10
C SER A 63 -13.90 -1.49 19.00
N THR A 64 -15.09 -2.00 19.32
CA THR A 64 -16.02 -2.56 18.32
C THR A 64 -16.34 -1.54 17.21
N SER A 65 -16.46 -0.26 17.55
CA SER A 65 -16.71 0.81 16.57
C SER A 65 -15.50 1.03 15.65
N SER A 66 -14.27 1.00 16.18
CA SER A 66 -13.04 1.07 15.39
C SER A 66 -12.96 -0.08 14.37
N MET A 67 -13.23 -1.31 14.82
CA MET A 67 -13.24 -2.48 13.93
C MET A 67 -14.31 -2.36 12.84
N SER A 68 -15.53 -1.95 13.22
CA SER A 68 -16.62 -1.71 12.26
C SER A 68 -16.21 -0.72 11.17
N LEU A 69 -15.59 0.41 11.55
CA LEU A 69 -15.13 1.42 10.60
C LEU A 69 -14.09 0.88 9.61
N CYS A 70 -13.13 0.08 10.08
CA CYS A 70 -12.17 -0.58 9.19
C CYS A 70 -12.88 -1.48 8.16
N PHE A 71 -13.87 -2.26 8.58
CA PHE A 71 -14.62 -3.13 7.68
C PHE A 71 -15.49 -2.33 6.71
N ASP A 72 -16.15 -1.27 7.19
CA ASP A 72 -16.96 -0.38 6.36
C ASP A 72 -16.11 0.30 5.28
N LEU A 73 -14.89 0.72 5.62
CA LEU A 73 -13.95 1.31 4.65
C LEU A 73 -13.51 0.28 3.60
N VAL A 74 -13.21 -0.96 3.99
CA VAL A 74 -12.84 -2.04 3.05
C VAL A 74 -13.98 -2.37 2.10
N ARG A 75 -15.19 -2.48 2.62
CA ARG A 75 -16.39 -2.68 1.80
C ARG A 75 -16.62 -1.50 0.84
N LEU A 76 -16.50 -0.27 1.34
CA LEU A 76 -16.64 0.94 0.55
C LEU A 76 -15.59 1.01 -0.56
N SER A 77 -14.32 0.75 -0.24
CA SER A 77 -13.20 0.75 -1.19
C SER A 77 -13.43 -0.22 -2.34
N TYR A 78 -13.83 -1.46 -2.03
CA TYR A 78 -14.15 -2.45 -3.04
C TYR A 78 -15.33 -2.01 -3.94
N SER A 79 -16.40 -1.48 -3.35
CA SER A 79 -17.56 -0.95 -4.08
C SER A 79 -17.18 0.24 -4.98
N ILE A 80 -16.34 1.15 -4.48
CA ILE A 80 -15.82 2.29 -5.23
C ILE A 80 -15.02 1.79 -6.43
N ARG A 81 -14.12 0.82 -6.24
CA ARG A 81 -13.34 0.25 -7.34
C ARG A 81 -14.25 -0.32 -8.42
N GLN A 82 -15.24 -1.13 -8.04
CA GLN A 82 -16.20 -1.70 -9.00
C GLN A 82 -16.94 -0.60 -9.76
N ARG A 83 -17.45 0.42 -9.08
CA ARG A 83 -18.17 1.52 -9.73
C ARG A 83 -17.28 2.47 -10.53
N ALA A 84 -15.99 2.55 -10.21
CA ALA A 84 -15.04 3.34 -10.97
C ALA A 84 -14.70 2.64 -12.30
N TYR A 85 -14.44 1.33 -12.24
CA TYR A 85 -13.74 0.61 -13.31
C TYR A 85 -14.55 -0.45 -14.05
N PHE A 86 -15.74 -0.80 -13.57
CA PHE A 86 -16.56 -1.84 -14.18
C PHE A 86 -17.93 -1.29 -14.54
N ASP A 87 -18.35 -1.56 -15.77
CA ASP A 87 -19.71 -1.31 -16.23
C ASP A 87 -20.54 -2.59 -16.10
N GLN A 88 -21.53 -2.55 -15.20
CA GLN A 88 -22.41 -3.69 -14.95
C GLN A 88 -23.29 -4.06 -16.15
N THR A 89 -23.49 -3.14 -17.10
CA THR A 89 -24.37 -3.36 -18.26
C THR A 89 -23.65 -4.06 -19.41
N SER A 90 -22.43 -3.61 -19.73
CA SER A 90 -21.60 -4.20 -20.78
C SER A 90 -20.72 -5.36 -20.28
N ALA A 91 -20.53 -5.47 -18.97
CA ALA A 91 -19.54 -6.35 -18.34
C ALA A 91 -18.09 -6.07 -18.79
N GLU A 92 -17.81 -4.84 -19.20
CA GLU A 92 -16.49 -4.39 -19.65
C GLU A 92 -15.81 -3.47 -18.63
N GLU A 93 -14.48 -3.43 -18.69
CA GLU A 93 -13.68 -2.46 -17.96
C GLU A 93 -13.78 -1.08 -18.62
N ARG A 94 -13.79 -0.03 -17.80
CA ARG A 94 -13.79 1.36 -18.28
C ARG A 94 -13.01 2.28 -17.35
N SER A 95 -12.57 3.41 -17.86
CA SER A 95 -12.10 4.52 -17.02
C SER A 95 -13.27 5.28 -16.39
N PRO A 96 -13.10 5.83 -15.18
CA PRO A 96 -14.12 6.70 -14.57
C PRO A 96 -14.22 8.02 -15.34
N THR A 97 -15.44 8.48 -15.61
CA THR A 97 -15.65 9.86 -16.09
C THR A 97 -15.38 10.86 -14.96
N PRO A 98 -15.07 12.14 -15.27
CA PRO A 98 -14.87 13.16 -14.23
C PRO A 98 -16.06 13.30 -13.26
N ALA A 99 -17.29 13.12 -13.76
CA ALA A 99 -18.50 13.15 -12.94
C ALA A 99 -18.59 11.96 -11.97
N VAL A 100 -18.30 10.75 -12.46
CA VAL A 100 -18.26 9.54 -11.63
C VAL A 100 -17.17 9.67 -10.56
N ALA A 101 -15.96 10.10 -10.94
CA ALA A 101 -14.86 10.29 -10.01
C ALA A 101 -15.23 11.30 -8.89
N LYS A 102 -15.79 12.46 -9.24
CA LYS A 102 -16.26 13.45 -8.25
C LYS A 102 -17.32 12.91 -7.30
N ALA A 103 -18.22 12.06 -7.78
CA ALA A 103 -19.25 11.44 -6.94
C ALA A 103 -18.65 10.43 -5.95
N LEU A 104 -17.76 9.56 -6.43
CA LEU A 104 -17.06 8.57 -5.60
C LEU A 104 -16.16 9.23 -4.56
N LEU A 105 -15.44 10.29 -4.93
CA LEU A 105 -14.64 11.08 -3.99
C LEU A 105 -15.51 11.69 -2.88
N ARG A 106 -16.67 12.25 -3.23
CA ARG A 106 -17.61 12.81 -2.25
C ARG A 106 -18.12 11.76 -1.27
N GLU A 107 -18.41 10.55 -1.74
CA GLU A 107 -18.81 9.44 -0.88
C GLU A 107 -17.70 9.03 0.09
N LEU A 108 -16.46 8.96 -0.41
CA LEU A 108 -15.28 8.65 0.40
C LEU A 108 -14.97 9.77 1.42
N ASP A 109 -15.09 11.04 1.04
CA ASP A 109 -14.94 12.20 1.92
C ASP A 109 -16.02 12.20 3.02
N ASN A 110 -17.27 11.88 2.68
CA ASN A 110 -18.35 11.75 3.66
C ASN A 110 -18.09 10.62 4.66
N PHE A 111 -17.50 9.50 4.19
CA PHE A 111 -17.07 8.43 5.09
C PHE A 111 -16.00 8.94 6.06
N LEU A 112 -14.95 9.62 5.57
CA LEU A 112 -13.90 10.18 6.44
C LEU A 112 -14.46 11.18 7.45
N ALA A 113 -15.39 12.05 7.02
CA ALA A 113 -16.05 13.02 7.90
C ALA A 113 -16.93 12.37 8.99
N SER A 114 -17.36 11.11 8.80
CA SER A 114 -18.12 10.35 9.80
C SER A 114 -17.24 9.67 10.86
N ILE A 115 -15.92 9.66 10.67
CA ILE A 115 -14.98 9.00 11.58
C ILE A 115 -14.92 9.76 12.92
N PRO A 116 -15.08 9.06 14.06
CA PRO A 116 -14.98 9.66 15.38
C PRO A 116 -13.64 10.38 15.65
N PRO A 117 -13.61 11.45 16.48
CA PRO A 117 -12.40 12.21 16.75
C PRO A 117 -11.23 11.39 17.27
N ASN A 118 -11.49 10.34 18.06
CA ASN A 118 -10.45 9.44 18.59
C ASN A 118 -9.76 8.58 17.53
N LEU A 119 -10.25 8.59 16.29
CA LEU A 119 -9.64 7.93 15.14
C LEU A 119 -9.08 8.92 14.11
N SER A 120 -9.02 10.21 14.44
CA SER A 120 -8.37 11.23 13.62
C SER A 120 -6.85 11.20 13.79
N LEU A 121 -6.11 11.59 12.73
CA LEU A 121 -4.65 11.75 12.78
C LEU A 121 -4.19 12.78 13.82
N ASP A 122 -5.03 13.77 14.12
CA ASP A 122 -4.70 14.88 15.03
C ASP A 122 -5.03 14.57 16.51
N TYR A 123 -5.52 13.36 16.81
CA TYR A 123 -5.94 13.02 18.16
C TYR A 123 -4.76 12.57 19.02
N TYR A 124 -4.65 13.15 20.23
CA TYR A 124 -3.62 12.83 21.21
C TYR A 124 -4.21 12.84 22.63
N PRO A 125 -3.71 12.00 23.56
CA PRO A 125 -2.67 10.99 23.39
C PRO A 125 -3.20 9.65 22.84
N LEU A 126 -2.36 8.93 22.08
CA LEU A 126 -2.66 7.59 21.55
C LEU A 126 -1.61 6.56 22.01
N THR A 127 -2.05 5.33 22.28
CA THR A 127 -1.14 4.19 22.42
C THR A 127 -0.51 3.86 21.06
N ALA A 128 0.66 3.22 21.03
CA ALA A 128 1.33 2.84 19.78
C ALA A 128 0.43 1.96 18.89
N GLU A 129 -0.29 1.02 19.51
CA GLU A 129 -1.23 0.13 18.82
C GLU A 129 -2.40 0.91 18.20
N HIS A 130 -3.02 1.83 18.95
CA HIS A 130 -4.12 2.64 18.45
C HIS A 130 -3.66 3.60 17.33
N LYS A 131 -2.48 4.21 17.48
CA LYS A 131 -1.88 5.04 16.44
C LYS A 131 -1.64 4.24 15.15
N SER A 132 -1.19 3.00 15.26
CA SER A 132 -0.95 2.11 14.11
C SER A 132 -2.24 1.82 13.34
N MET A 133 -3.34 1.56 14.05
CA MET A 133 -4.66 1.36 13.46
C MET A 133 -5.16 2.62 12.74
N VAL A 134 -5.01 3.79 13.36
CA VAL A 134 -5.38 5.09 12.75
C VAL A 134 -4.56 5.35 11.49
N LEU A 135 -3.25 5.09 11.51
CA LEU A 135 -2.39 5.25 10.33
C LEU A 135 -2.81 4.30 9.21
N LEU A 136 -3.07 3.02 9.50
CA LEU A 136 -3.51 2.05 8.50
C LEU A 136 -4.85 2.44 7.87
N LEU A 137 -5.80 2.91 8.68
CA LEU A 137 -7.09 3.43 8.21
C LEU A 137 -6.91 4.57 7.19
N HIS A 138 -6.01 5.51 7.49
CA HIS A 138 -5.74 6.66 6.61
C HIS A 138 -4.94 6.26 5.36
N ILE A 139 -3.96 5.36 5.48
CA ILE A 139 -3.25 4.78 4.33
C ILE A 139 -4.25 4.15 3.36
N TYR A 140 -5.19 3.37 3.88
CA TYR A 140 -6.18 2.70 3.04
C TYR A 140 -7.23 3.66 2.45
N TYR A 141 -7.59 4.71 3.19
CA TYR A 141 -8.39 5.83 2.68
C TYR A 141 -7.69 6.52 1.49
N TYR A 142 -6.43 6.90 1.65
CA TYR A 142 -5.66 7.58 0.59
C TYR A 142 -5.40 6.67 -0.61
N TYR A 143 -5.17 5.37 -0.37
CA TYR A 143 -5.11 4.37 -1.44
C TYR A 143 -6.43 4.31 -2.23
N THR A 144 -7.57 4.25 -1.54
CA THR A 144 -8.89 4.24 -2.19
C THR A 144 -9.13 5.52 -3.00
N ARG A 145 -8.70 6.67 -2.48
CA ARG A 145 -8.75 7.95 -3.18
C ARG A 145 -7.89 7.96 -4.45
N CYS A 146 -6.67 7.43 -4.37
CA CYS A 146 -5.79 7.23 -5.52
C CYS A 146 -6.42 6.31 -6.59
N ILE A 147 -7.06 5.21 -6.18
CA ILE A 147 -7.77 4.31 -7.11
C ILE A 147 -8.82 5.08 -7.91
N ILE A 148 -9.57 6.00 -7.32
CA ILE A 148 -10.57 6.80 -8.06
C ILE A 148 -9.91 7.72 -9.10
N THR A 149 -8.71 8.23 -8.82
CA THR A 149 -8.12 9.37 -9.52
C THR A 149 -6.94 9.03 -10.44
N ARG A 150 -6.37 7.83 -10.34
CA ARG A 150 -5.16 7.43 -11.07
C ARG A 150 -5.27 7.52 -12.59
N ASP A 151 -6.43 7.23 -13.19
CA ASP A 151 -6.61 7.32 -14.65
C ASP A 151 -6.44 8.75 -15.16
N PHE A 152 -6.80 9.76 -14.36
CA PHE A 152 -6.61 11.15 -14.73
C PHE A 152 -5.13 11.56 -14.67
N LEU A 153 -4.36 10.95 -13.76
CA LEU A 153 -2.90 11.10 -13.75
C LEU A 153 -2.29 10.48 -15.02
N ILE A 154 -2.75 9.29 -15.44
CA ILE A 154 -2.30 8.67 -16.69
C ILE A 154 -2.60 9.56 -17.89
N GLN A 155 -3.83 10.09 -18.02
CA GLN A 155 -4.19 11.03 -19.09
C GLN A 155 -3.28 12.28 -19.10
N LYS A 156 -2.90 12.80 -17.93
CA LYS A 156 -1.96 13.92 -17.83
C LYS A 156 -0.57 13.54 -18.37
N ILE A 157 -0.09 12.35 -18.02
CA ILE A 157 1.20 11.84 -18.47
C ILE A 157 1.19 11.58 -19.98
N GLU A 158 0.15 10.93 -20.51
CA GLU A 158 -0.03 10.68 -21.94
C GLU A 158 -0.02 11.98 -22.74
N ASN A 159 -0.73 13.01 -22.26
CA ASN A 159 -0.69 14.33 -22.87
C ASN A 159 0.73 14.93 -22.90
N ASN A 160 1.49 14.79 -21.81
CA ASN A 160 2.86 15.27 -21.75
C ASN A 160 3.77 14.51 -22.73
N ILE A 161 3.59 13.19 -22.87
CA ILE A 161 4.30 12.36 -23.84
C ILE A 161 3.99 12.83 -25.26
N CYS A 162 2.70 12.98 -25.60
CA CYS A 162 2.29 13.48 -26.92
C CYS A 162 2.92 14.84 -27.24
N PHE A 163 2.95 15.75 -26.26
CA PHE A 163 3.60 17.05 -26.42
C PHE A 163 5.10 16.93 -26.74
N LEU A 164 5.83 16.02 -26.07
CA LEU A 164 7.25 15.77 -26.34
C LEU A 164 7.49 15.11 -27.71
N GLU A 165 6.56 14.27 -28.17
CA GLU A 165 6.61 13.61 -29.48
C GLU A 165 6.13 14.51 -30.63
N GLY A 166 5.59 15.69 -30.32
CA GLY A 166 4.96 16.57 -31.31
C GLY A 166 3.65 16.02 -31.87
N THR A 167 3.00 15.09 -31.17
CA THR A 167 1.69 14.53 -31.52
C THR A 167 0.57 15.25 -30.76
N VAL A 168 -0.66 15.17 -31.28
CA VAL A 168 -1.82 15.82 -30.66
C VAL A 168 -2.54 14.83 -29.76
N TYR A 169 -2.60 15.13 -28.47
CA TYR A 169 -3.44 14.38 -27.53
C TYR A 169 -4.91 14.84 -27.68
N SER A 170 -5.82 13.89 -27.88
CA SER A 170 -7.24 14.19 -27.91
C SER A 170 -7.75 14.43 -26.50
N HIS A 171 -7.80 15.69 -26.08
CA HIS A 171 -8.34 16.06 -24.78
C HIS A 171 -9.82 15.68 -24.66
N SER A 172 -10.23 15.24 -23.47
CA SER A 172 -11.63 15.28 -23.07
C SER A 172 -12.06 16.75 -22.91
N ASP A 173 -13.35 17.05 -23.11
CA ASP A 173 -13.90 18.42 -23.01
C ASP A 173 -13.65 19.08 -21.64
N ASP A 174 -13.33 18.32 -20.58
CA ASP A 174 -13.10 18.81 -19.22
C ASP A 174 -11.65 18.62 -18.74
N TRP A 175 -10.68 19.04 -19.55
CA TRP A 175 -9.25 18.93 -19.24
C TRP A 175 -8.86 19.56 -17.89
N ARG A 176 -9.48 20.69 -17.53
CA ARG A 176 -9.24 21.35 -16.24
C ARG A 176 -9.56 20.41 -15.08
N THR A 177 -10.69 19.70 -15.13
CA THR A 177 -11.03 18.73 -14.10
C THR A 177 -10.09 17.54 -14.13
N THR A 178 -9.69 17.04 -15.29
CA THR A 178 -8.68 15.97 -15.40
C THR A 178 -7.41 16.36 -14.65
N LEU A 179 -6.89 17.58 -14.85
CA LEU A 179 -5.70 18.05 -14.12
C LEU A 179 -5.91 18.15 -12.61
N MET A 180 -7.08 18.60 -12.16
CA MET A 180 -7.40 18.65 -10.72
C MET A 180 -7.45 17.25 -10.10
N LEU A 181 -8.05 16.28 -10.78
CA LEU A 181 -8.12 14.89 -10.32
C LEU A 181 -6.74 14.22 -10.37
N ALA A 182 -5.92 14.52 -11.37
CA ALA A 182 -4.54 14.06 -11.44
C ALA A 182 -3.70 14.58 -10.26
N GLU A 183 -3.85 15.85 -9.88
CA GLU A 183 -3.18 16.41 -8.70
C GLU A 183 -3.69 15.77 -7.39
N ASP A 184 -5.00 15.51 -7.29
CA ASP A 184 -5.58 14.81 -6.15
C ASP A 184 -5.03 13.38 -5.98
N CYS A 185 -4.76 12.68 -7.09
CA CYS A 185 -4.11 11.36 -7.09
C CYS A 185 -2.74 11.42 -6.41
N VAL A 186 -1.89 12.35 -6.85
CA VAL A 186 -0.51 12.50 -6.36
C VAL A 186 -0.50 12.98 -4.91
N GLU A 187 -1.39 13.91 -4.56
CA GLU A 187 -1.54 14.39 -3.19
C GLU A 187 -1.98 13.26 -2.23
N SER A 188 -2.89 12.38 -2.69
CA SER A 188 -3.35 11.25 -1.90
C SER A 188 -2.21 10.30 -1.55
N VAL A 189 -1.42 9.87 -2.54
CA VAL A 189 -0.30 8.97 -2.29
C VAL A 189 0.84 9.63 -1.49
N HIS A 190 1.01 10.95 -1.62
CA HIS A 190 1.96 11.69 -0.79
C HIS A 190 1.56 11.67 0.68
N LYS A 191 0.28 11.94 0.99
CA LYS A 191 -0.25 11.81 2.36
C LYS A 191 -0.20 10.37 2.87
N SER A 192 -0.40 9.39 1.99
CA SER A 192 -0.20 7.98 2.32
C SER A 192 1.25 7.72 2.74
N LEU A 193 2.24 8.26 2.02
CA LEU A 193 3.66 8.12 2.39
C LEU A 193 3.97 8.79 3.73
N GLN A 194 3.39 9.95 4.04
CA GLN A 194 3.55 10.59 5.35
C GLN A 194 3.02 9.70 6.48
N CYS A 195 1.86 9.05 6.28
CA CYS A 195 1.31 8.08 7.24
C CYS A 195 2.21 6.85 7.38
N ILE A 196 2.76 6.35 6.27
CA ILE A 196 3.70 5.22 6.24
C ILE A 196 4.96 5.55 7.02
N THR A 197 5.57 6.72 6.80
CA THR A 197 6.76 7.18 7.55
C THR A 197 6.47 7.26 9.04
N ALA A 198 5.34 7.85 9.43
CA ALA A 198 4.92 7.89 10.84
C ALA A 198 4.70 6.49 11.44
N GLY A 199 4.35 5.49 10.62
CA GLY A 199 4.27 4.09 11.01
C GLY A 199 5.64 3.43 11.15
N MET A 200 6.56 3.69 10.22
CA MET A 200 7.93 3.19 10.30
C MET A 200 8.62 3.63 11.60
N GLU A 201 8.40 4.87 12.04
CA GLU A 201 8.88 5.40 13.34
C GLU A 201 8.33 4.63 14.57
N LEU A 202 7.15 4.02 14.45
CA LEU A 202 6.56 3.17 15.50
C LEU A 202 7.09 1.73 15.45
N GLY A 203 7.94 1.41 14.47
CA GLY A 203 8.46 0.07 14.23
C GLY A 203 7.44 -0.90 13.64
N ILE A 204 6.30 -0.42 13.12
CA ILE A 204 5.23 -1.29 12.57
C ILE A 204 5.46 -1.73 11.13
N ALA A 205 6.47 -1.18 10.45
CA ALA A 205 6.75 -1.55 9.07
C ALA A 205 7.46 -2.90 8.98
N GLY A 206 6.97 -3.77 8.10
CA GLY A 206 7.59 -5.05 7.78
C GLY A 206 7.03 -6.25 8.53
N TYR A 207 5.94 -6.06 9.30
CA TYR A 207 5.18 -7.17 9.89
C TYR A 207 4.19 -7.79 8.91
N SER A 208 3.71 -7.03 7.92
CA SER A 208 2.76 -7.51 6.91
C SER A 208 3.25 -7.24 5.50
N TRP A 209 2.92 -8.16 4.60
CA TRP A 209 3.16 -7.99 3.17
C TRP A 209 2.47 -6.73 2.61
N LEU A 210 1.35 -6.34 3.23
CA LEU A 210 0.56 -5.17 2.86
C LEU A 210 1.32 -3.86 3.11
N ASP A 211 2.23 -3.82 4.08
CA ASP A 211 2.95 -2.59 4.45
C ASP A 211 3.74 -2.05 3.25
N PHE A 212 4.48 -2.94 2.59
CA PHE A 212 5.30 -2.59 1.44
C PHE A 212 4.50 -2.42 0.14
N PHE A 213 3.32 -3.04 0.02
CA PHE A 213 2.44 -2.79 -1.12
C PHE A 213 2.09 -1.30 -1.21
N TYR A 214 1.63 -0.70 -0.10
CA TYR A 214 1.25 0.73 -0.10
C TYR A 214 2.47 1.65 -0.25
N VAL A 215 3.63 1.26 0.27
CA VAL A 215 4.91 1.96 0.06
C VAL A 215 5.24 2.06 -1.43
N PHE A 216 5.38 0.92 -2.10
CA PHE A 216 5.80 0.89 -3.49
C PHE A 216 4.73 1.44 -4.42
N HIS A 217 3.45 1.16 -4.17
CA HIS A 217 2.34 1.79 -4.89
C HIS A 217 2.44 3.32 -4.85
N SER A 218 2.64 3.89 -3.65
CA SER A 218 2.68 5.34 -3.49
C SER A 218 3.92 5.95 -4.14
N ILE A 219 5.09 5.31 -4.00
CA ILE A 219 6.34 5.76 -4.66
C ILE A 219 6.18 5.77 -6.18
N LEU A 220 5.63 4.69 -6.76
CA LEU A 220 5.44 4.58 -8.20
C LEU A 220 4.50 5.68 -8.72
N ILE A 221 3.39 5.98 -8.03
CA ILE A 221 2.46 7.04 -8.44
C ILE A 221 3.12 8.43 -8.34
N VAL A 222 3.89 8.71 -7.27
CA VAL A 222 4.64 9.97 -7.17
C VAL A 222 5.67 10.07 -8.30
N CYS A 223 6.41 9.02 -8.60
CA CYS A 223 7.39 9.04 -9.69
C CYS A 223 6.73 9.23 -11.05
N ALA A 224 5.60 8.58 -11.30
CA ALA A 224 4.83 8.72 -12.53
C ALA A 224 4.41 10.18 -12.79
N ASP A 225 4.11 10.95 -11.74
CA ASP A 225 3.80 12.38 -11.86
C ASP A 225 4.95 13.24 -12.42
N PHE A 226 6.19 12.80 -12.26
CA PHE A 226 7.38 13.44 -12.83
C PHE A 226 7.75 12.91 -14.21
N LEU A 227 7.10 11.83 -14.67
CA LEU A 227 7.35 11.26 -15.99
C LEU A 227 6.92 12.24 -17.09
N ALA A 228 7.76 12.39 -18.11
CA ALA A 228 7.52 13.21 -19.28
C ALA A 228 7.24 14.71 -19.00
N ARG A 229 7.56 15.25 -17.81
CA ARG A 229 7.42 16.68 -17.56
C ARG A 229 8.35 17.50 -18.49
N PRO A 230 7.91 18.67 -18.98
CA PRO A 230 8.76 19.57 -19.76
C PRO A 230 10.03 19.97 -18.99
N LYS A 231 11.19 19.98 -19.67
CA LYS A 231 12.51 20.24 -19.06
C LYS A 231 12.66 21.64 -18.47
N ASP A 232 11.87 22.58 -18.96
CA ASP A 232 11.81 23.97 -18.54
C ASP A 232 10.81 24.21 -17.39
N GLN A 233 10.03 23.20 -16.99
CA GLN A 233 9.10 23.32 -15.89
C GLN A 233 9.85 23.50 -14.57
N GLN A 234 9.64 24.65 -13.93
CA GLN A 234 10.23 24.92 -12.62
C GLN A 234 9.63 24.01 -11.54
N GLU A 235 10.51 23.40 -10.76
CA GLU A 235 10.15 22.59 -9.60
C GLU A 235 9.47 23.46 -8.52
N SER A 236 8.25 23.09 -8.16
CA SER A 236 7.50 23.77 -7.09
C SER A 236 7.94 23.31 -5.70
N ALA A 237 7.54 24.04 -4.66
CA ALA A 237 7.78 23.63 -3.27
C ALA A 237 7.15 22.26 -2.95
N ARG A 238 5.95 21.98 -3.50
CA ARG A 238 5.27 20.69 -3.35
C ARG A 238 6.03 19.56 -4.04
N ASP A 239 6.60 19.83 -5.21
CA ASP A 239 7.42 18.84 -5.92
C ASP A 239 8.66 18.47 -5.09
N ALA A 240 9.34 19.47 -4.51
CA ALA A 240 10.50 19.26 -3.66
C ALA A 240 10.15 18.44 -2.40
N GLU A 241 8.99 18.72 -1.78
CA GLU A 241 8.47 17.97 -0.64
C GLU A 241 8.17 16.51 -1.02
N ARG A 242 7.43 16.28 -2.11
CA ARG A 242 7.11 14.94 -2.63
C ARG A 242 8.35 14.12 -2.91
N LYS A 243 9.35 14.70 -3.59
CA LYS A 243 10.66 14.05 -3.82
C LYS A 243 11.39 13.76 -2.51
N GLY A 244 11.38 14.71 -1.57
CA GLY A 244 11.95 14.54 -0.24
C GLY A 244 11.38 13.33 0.50
N THR A 245 10.05 13.21 0.53
CA THR A 245 9.38 12.06 1.17
C THR A 245 9.70 10.75 0.47
N VAL A 246 9.71 10.69 -0.87
CA VAL A 246 10.08 9.47 -1.60
C VAL A 246 11.52 9.05 -1.29
N ARG A 247 12.47 9.98 -1.29
CA ARG A 247 13.88 9.70 -0.92
C ARG A 247 14.00 9.18 0.50
N ALA A 248 13.32 9.82 1.46
CA ALA A 248 13.33 9.41 2.86
C ALA A 248 12.83 7.96 3.02
N VAL A 249 11.67 7.64 2.44
CA VAL A 249 11.07 6.29 2.52
C VAL A 249 11.93 5.25 1.79
N LEU A 250 12.48 5.55 0.61
CA LEU A 250 13.37 4.62 -0.09
C LEU A 250 14.63 4.30 0.71
N ASN A 251 15.24 5.32 1.32
CA ASN A 251 16.42 5.14 2.17
C ASN A 251 16.08 4.26 3.39
N GLU A 252 14.95 4.51 4.03
CA GLU A 252 14.50 3.72 5.18
C GLU A 252 14.27 2.26 4.82
N VAL A 253 13.54 2.00 3.72
CA VAL A 253 13.30 0.64 3.23
C VAL A 253 14.60 -0.08 2.86
N GLN A 254 15.55 0.59 2.20
CA GLN A 254 16.84 -0.02 1.83
C GLN A 254 17.69 -0.41 3.04
N ASN A 255 17.55 0.32 4.15
CA ASN A 255 18.28 0.04 5.39
C ASN A 255 17.64 -1.08 6.22
N MET A 256 16.47 -1.59 5.84
CA MET A 256 15.82 -2.70 6.53
C MET A 256 16.57 -4.01 6.29
N GLN A 257 17.08 -4.61 7.37
CA GLN A 257 17.91 -5.83 7.31
C GLN A 257 17.11 -7.09 6.89
N THR A 258 15.80 -7.09 7.11
CA THR A 258 14.91 -8.26 6.96
C THR A 258 13.83 -8.06 5.89
N LEU A 259 14.22 -7.63 4.69
CA LEU A 259 13.31 -7.61 3.54
C LEU A 259 13.26 -8.99 2.87
N ALA A 260 12.04 -9.50 2.68
CA ALA A 260 11.80 -10.66 1.82
C ALA A 260 12.29 -10.40 0.38
N PRO A 261 12.69 -11.43 -0.38
CA PRO A 261 13.26 -11.27 -1.72
C PRO A 261 12.41 -10.41 -2.66
N THR A 262 11.09 -10.61 -2.65
CA THR A 262 10.13 -9.84 -3.45
C THR A 262 10.22 -8.34 -3.18
N TYR A 263 10.37 -7.93 -1.91
CA TYR A 263 10.48 -6.50 -1.56
C TYR A 263 11.83 -5.90 -1.88
N ARG A 264 12.90 -6.70 -1.90
CA ARG A 264 14.19 -6.23 -2.43
C ARG A 264 14.09 -5.94 -3.92
N THR A 265 13.39 -6.79 -4.67
CA THR A 265 13.13 -6.57 -6.10
C THR A 265 12.26 -5.33 -6.31
N LEU A 266 11.13 -5.18 -5.60
CA LEU A 266 10.28 -4.01 -5.70
C LEU A 266 11.00 -2.71 -5.28
N SER A 267 11.86 -2.76 -4.25
CA SER A 267 12.70 -1.64 -3.85
C SER A 267 13.66 -1.21 -4.95
N ARG A 268 14.30 -2.16 -5.63
CA ARG A 268 15.18 -1.88 -6.77
C ARG A 268 14.41 -1.23 -7.92
N ILE A 269 13.23 -1.76 -8.27
CA ILE A 269 12.37 -1.21 -9.31
C ILE A 269 11.94 0.22 -8.96
N ALA A 270 11.48 0.45 -7.73
CA ALA A 270 11.07 1.76 -7.27
C ALA A 270 12.23 2.77 -7.30
N LEU A 271 13.44 2.37 -6.90
CA LEU A 271 14.63 3.21 -6.97
C LEU A 271 15.01 3.53 -8.42
N GLN A 272 14.99 2.53 -9.31
CA GLN A 272 15.28 2.73 -10.74
C GLN A 272 14.28 3.72 -11.35
N PHE A 273 12.99 3.56 -11.06
CA PHE A 273 11.98 4.48 -11.57
C PHE A 273 12.16 5.89 -11.01
N ALA A 274 12.46 6.02 -9.72
CA ALA A 274 12.75 7.31 -9.09
C ALA A 274 14.00 7.99 -9.68
N ASN A 275 15.01 7.23 -10.11
CA ASN A 275 16.17 7.76 -10.84
C ASN A 275 15.78 8.24 -12.25
N ILE A 276 15.01 7.43 -13.00
CA ILE A 276 14.54 7.78 -14.35
C ILE A 276 13.72 9.07 -14.35
N THR A 277 12.89 9.28 -13.33
CA THR A 277 12.02 10.45 -13.22
C THR A 277 12.68 11.63 -12.49
N GLY A 278 13.97 11.55 -12.14
CA GLY A 278 14.69 12.62 -11.44
C GLY A 278 14.15 12.91 -10.03
N VAL A 279 13.46 11.95 -9.42
CA VAL A 279 12.89 12.05 -8.06
C VAL A 279 13.95 11.72 -7.01
N ALA A 280 14.85 10.78 -7.32
CA ALA A 280 15.93 10.36 -6.44
C ALA A 280 17.12 11.34 -6.41
N GLU A 281 17.23 12.25 -7.37
CA GLU A 281 18.32 13.23 -7.44
C GLU A 281 18.24 14.25 -6.28
N GLU A 282 19.31 14.39 -5.51
CA GLU A 282 19.44 15.49 -4.55
C GLU A 282 19.92 16.76 -5.26
N LYS A 283 19.14 17.84 -5.14
CA LYS A 283 19.53 19.14 -5.66
C LYS A 283 20.70 19.66 -4.82
N LYS A 284 21.93 19.57 -5.34
CA LYS A 284 23.08 20.28 -4.77
C LYS A 284 22.73 21.78 -4.76
N SER A 285 22.63 22.37 -3.58
CA SER A 285 22.60 23.82 -3.45
C SER A 285 23.86 24.39 -4.11
N PRO A 286 23.76 25.48 -4.89
CA PRO A 286 24.95 26.11 -5.44
C PRO A 286 25.76 26.68 -4.26
N THR A 287 26.92 26.08 -4.01
CA THR A 287 27.92 26.63 -3.11
C THR A 287 28.24 28.06 -3.59
N PRO A 288 28.13 29.10 -2.75
CA PRO A 288 28.55 30.43 -3.15
C PRO A 288 30.07 30.50 -3.12
N THR A 289 30.74 30.09 -4.20
CA THR A 289 32.14 30.46 -4.44
C THR A 289 32.17 31.92 -4.87
N GLY A 290 32.10 32.81 -3.89
CA GLY A 290 32.52 34.19 -4.06
C GLY A 290 34.04 34.27 -4.01
N THR A 291 34.69 34.31 -5.16
CA THR A 291 35.98 34.99 -5.36
C THR A 291 36.05 35.52 -6.79
N PRO A 292 36.50 36.77 -7.03
CA PRO A 292 36.52 37.36 -8.37
C PRO A 292 37.54 36.64 -9.25
N HIS A 293 37.12 36.23 -10.45
CA HIS A 293 37.97 35.67 -11.47
C HIS A 293 38.90 36.76 -12.05
N ASP A 294 40.21 36.56 -11.91
CA ASP A 294 41.26 37.28 -12.63
C ASP A 294 41.36 36.69 -14.06
N PRO A 295 41.26 37.48 -15.15
CA PRO A 295 41.23 36.96 -16.50
C PRO A 295 42.66 36.75 -17.03
N SER A 296 43.35 35.75 -16.51
CA SER A 296 44.46 35.13 -17.24
C SER A 296 44.63 33.70 -16.75
N LEU A 297 44.44 32.76 -17.66
CA LEU A 297 44.86 31.34 -17.69
C LEU A 297 43.75 30.51 -18.37
N GLU A 298 43.94 30.23 -19.66
CA GLU A 298 43.19 29.20 -20.37
C GLU A 298 43.50 27.81 -19.78
N PRO A 299 42.51 26.93 -19.61
CA PRO A 299 42.74 25.50 -19.51
C PRO A 299 42.53 24.83 -20.87
N VAL A 300 43.60 24.18 -21.33
CA VAL A 300 43.64 23.24 -22.46
C VAL A 300 42.67 22.07 -22.22
N ALA A 301 41.88 21.73 -23.23
CA ALA A 301 40.95 20.60 -23.20
C ALA A 301 41.71 19.24 -23.17
N PRO A 302 41.31 18.26 -22.34
CA PRO A 302 41.72 16.89 -22.53
C PRO A 302 40.74 16.15 -23.46
N ALA A 303 41.33 15.31 -24.30
CA ALA A 303 40.69 14.53 -25.36
C ALA A 303 39.63 13.55 -24.84
N ALA A 304 38.62 13.29 -25.70
CA ALA A 304 37.57 12.31 -25.50
C ALA A 304 38.15 10.89 -25.27
N SER A 305 37.71 10.19 -24.23
CA SER A 305 38.02 8.78 -24.04
C SER A 305 36.95 7.88 -24.65
N GLU A 306 37.39 6.90 -25.44
CA GLU A 306 36.58 5.88 -26.15
C GLU A 306 35.70 5.01 -25.23
N THR A 307 35.91 5.07 -23.92
CA THR A 307 35.13 4.34 -22.89
C THR A 307 33.66 4.75 -22.78
N GLY A 308 33.28 5.93 -23.29
CA GLY A 308 31.89 6.42 -23.23
C GLY A 308 30.96 5.76 -24.25
N MET A 309 31.49 5.27 -25.37
CA MET A 309 30.68 4.71 -26.46
C MET A 309 30.31 3.23 -26.22
N GLU A 310 31.15 2.47 -25.50
CA GLU A 310 30.84 1.07 -25.15
C GLU A 310 29.70 0.96 -24.12
N HIS A 311 29.60 1.89 -23.17
CA HIS A 311 28.55 1.87 -22.13
C HIS A 311 27.15 2.24 -22.68
N VAL A 312 27.08 3.03 -23.76
CA VAL A 312 25.81 3.40 -24.42
C VAL A 312 25.32 2.26 -25.31
N MET A 313 26.23 1.50 -25.93
CA MET A 313 25.88 0.37 -26.79
C MET A 313 25.42 -0.86 -25.98
N GLN A 314 26.00 -1.08 -24.79
CA GLN A 314 25.52 -2.10 -23.83
C GLN A 314 24.10 -1.81 -23.29
N LEU A 315 23.72 -0.54 -23.16
CA LEU A 315 22.38 -0.14 -22.70
C LEU A 315 21.30 -0.35 -23.78
N ALA A 316 21.67 -0.32 -25.06
CA ALA A 316 20.75 -0.56 -26.16
C ALA A 316 20.42 -2.06 -26.32
N ASP A 317 21.41 -2.95 -26.18
CA ASP A 317 21.22 -4.42 -26.23
C ASP A 317 20.44 -4.95 -25.01
N LEU A 318 20.55 -4.31 -23.84
CA LEU A 318 19.75 -4.63 -22.65
C LEU A 318 18.26 -4.26 -22.79
N GLY A 319 17.91 -3.40 -23.75
CA GLY A 319 16.56 -2.91 -23.97
C GLY A 319 15.64 -3.91 -24.67
N GLU A 320 16.15 -4.72 -25.59
CA GLU A 320 15.34 -5.68 -26.36
C GLU A 320 15.10 -7.01 -25.62
N ASP A 321 16.07 -7.45 -24.80
CA ASP A 321 15.98 -8.71 -24.03
C ASP A 321 15.18 -8.58 -22.72
N TRP A 322 15.05 -7.37 -22.15
CA TRP A 322 14.31 -7.16 -20.91
C TRP A 322 12.78 -7.26 -21.12
N PHE A 323 12.25 -6.64 -22.18
CA PHE A 323 10.80 -6.65 -22.43
C PHE A 323 10.25 -8.06 -22.70
N THR A 324 11.07 -8.95 -23.26
CA THR A 324 10.70 -10.34 -23.57
C THR A 324 10.84 -11.29 -22.38
N ASN A 325 11.81 -11.08 -21.49
CA ASN A 325 12.07 -11.98 -20.35
C ASN A 325 11.49 -11.53 -19.01
N ALA A 326 11.21 -10.23 -18.81
CA ALA A 326 10.75 -9.71 -17.51
C ALA A 326 9.33 -10.15 -17.11
N THR A 327 8.55 -10.73 -18.02
CA THR A 327 7.20 -11.25 -17.71
C THR A 327 7.18 -12.76 -17.45
N ALA A 328 8.27 -13.48 -17.76
CA ALA A 328 8.27 -14.94 -17.74
C ALA A 328 8.67 -15.56 -16.39
N ASP A 329 9.49 -14.87 -15.58
CA ASP A 329 9.93 -15.40 -14.28
C ASP A 329 10.32 -14.29 -13.29
N LEU A 330 9.32 -13.62 -12.71
CA LEU A 330 9.55 -12.59 -11.69
C LEU A 330 9.76 -13.16 -10.28
N GLY A 331 9.75 -14.49 -10.10
CA GLY A 331 9.87 -15.14 -8.78
C GLY A 331 8.88 -14.57 -7.76
N LEU A 332 7.67 -14.19 -8.19
CA LEU A 332 6.64 -13.58 -7.35
C LEU A 332 5.87 -14.65 -6.57
N ASP A 333 6.59 -15.56 -5.91
CA ASP A 333 5.99 -16.47 -4.92
C ASP A 333 5.66 -15.68 -3.67
N PHE A 334 4.53 -14.98 -3.74
CA PHE A 334 4.01 -14.07 -2.72
C PHE A 334 3.79 -14.74 -1.35
N PHE A 335 3.74 -16.08 -1.32
CA PHE A 335 3.46 -16.89 -0.15
C PHE A 335 4.68 -17.62 0.41
N ASP A 336 5.87 -17.47 -0.18
CA ASP A 336 7.08 -18.11 0.34
C ASP A 336 7.72 -17.29 1.47
N LEU A 337 7.01 -17.23 2.61
CA LEU A 337 7.52 -16.71 3.89
C LEU A 337 8.33 -17.76 4.66
N GLY A 338 8.65 -18.90 4.05
CA GLY A 338 9.19 -20.06 4.72
C GLY A 338 10.70 -20.20 4.61
N HIS A 339 11.49 -19.42 5.37
CA HIS A 339 12.79 -19.92 5.89
C HIS A 339 13.40 -19.10 7.04
N VAL A 340 12.58 -18.43 7.87
CA VAL A 340 13.03 -17.97 9.20
C VAL A 340 12.50 -18.95 10.24
N THR A 341 13.19 -20.07 10.40
CA THR A 341 13.03 -20.95 11.57
C THR A 341 13.64 -20.26 12.78
N ASN A 342 12.90 -19.36 13.40
CA ASN A 342 13.08 -19.02 14.81
C ASN A 342 11.71 -19.13 15.46
N SER A 343 11.48 -20.23 16.18
CA SER A 343 10.34 -20.40 17.06
C SER A 343 10.30 -19.25 18.05
N VAL A 344 9.33 -18.35 17.90
CA VAL A 344 9.03 -17.32 18.90
C VAL A 344 8.18 -18.00 19.99
N PRO A 345 8.61 -18.03 21.26
CA PRO A 345 7.77 -18.54 22.33
C PRO A 345 6.63 -17.54 22.58
N PHE A 346 5.39 -18.02 22.54
CA PHE A 346 4.28 -17.31 23.16
C PHE A 346 4.59 -17.12 24.65
N PRO A 347 4.46 -15.92 25.23
CA PRO A 347 4.60 -15.76 26.67
C PRO A 347 3.40 -16.44 27.35
N MET A 348 3.60 -17.65 27.86
CA MET A 348 2.71 -18.24 28.85
C MET A 348 2.75 -17.36 30.11
N ALA A 349 1.56 -17.02 30.62
CA ALA A 349 1.38 -16.30 31.86
C ALA A 349 2.16 -16.98 33.00
N GLY A 350 2.96 -16.20 33.71
CA GLY A 350 3.81 -16.68 34.79
C GLY A 350 3.00 -17.33 35.92
N SER A 351 3.47 -18.50 36.33
CA SER A 351 3.00 -19.26 37.49
C SER A 351 3.18 -18.44 38.78
N ALA A 352 2.07 -18.13 39.46
CA ALA A 352 2.10 -17.69 40.83
C ALA A 352 2.41 -18.89 41.74
N SER A 353 3.49 -18.74 42.53
CA SER A 353 3.88 -19.66 43.60
C SER A 353 2.78 -19.73 44.66
N GLY A 354 2.23 -20.93 44.90
CA GLY A 354 1.32 -21.22 46.00
C GLY A 354 1.30 -22.72 46.26
N SER A 355 1.75 -23.10 47.44
CA SER A 355 1.93 -24.46 47.96
C SER A 355 0.68 -25.36 47.89
N GLU A 356 0.91 -26.58 47.42
CA GLU A 356 0.03 -27.76 47.46
C GLU A 356 -0.29 -28.23 48.90
N PRO A 357 -1.35 -29.04 49.11
CA PRO A 357 -1.19 -30.49 48.92
C PRO A 357 -2.33 -31.20 48.18
N ALA A 358 -1.89 -32.07 47.25
CA ALA A 358 -2.35 -33.41 46.91
C ALA A 358 -3.85 -33.75 46.91
N ALA A 359 -4.38 -33.99 45.70
CA ALA A 359 -5.32 -35.07 45.44
C ALA A 359 -5.13 -35.57 43.99
N GLU A 360 -4.76 -36.84 43.86
CA GLU A 360 -4.63 -37.57 42.60
C GLU A 360 -5.95 -37.62 41.84
N THR A 361 -5.96 -37.39 40.52
CA THR A 361 -6.73 -38.21 39.56
C THR A 361 -6.41 -37.89 38.10
N ALA A 362 -6.17 -38.97 37.36
CA ALA A 362 -6.40 -39.24 35.93
C ALA A 362 -5.91 -38.25 34.87
N ASN A 363 -4.89 -38.73 34.16
CA ASN A 363 -4.35 -38.29 32.88
C ASN A 363 -5.41 -38.34 31.75
N GLU A 364 -5.92 -37.20 31.29
CA GLU A 364 -6.62 -37.07 30.00
C GLU A 364 -5.88 -36.05 29.13
N GLY A 365 -5.50 -36.50 27.93
CA GLY A 365 -4.66 -35.76 26.99
C GLY A 365 -5.34 -34.50 26.46
N MET A 366 -4.55 -33.44 26.33
CA MET A 366 -4.89 -32.20 25.63
C MET A 366 -5.27 -32.54 24.17
N ASP A 367 -6.55 -32.40 23.84
CA ASP A 367 -7.10 -32.75 22.53
C ASP A 367 -6.79 -31.61 21.54
N ASP A 368 -5.85 -31.84 20.62
CA ASP A 368 -5.49 -30.92 19.54
C ASP A 368 -6.62 -30.86 18.50
N TRP A 369 -7.48 -29.87 18.64
CA TRP A 369 -8.68 -29.70 17.81
C TRP A 369 -8.38 -29.30 16.36
N THR A 370 -7.16 -28.85 16.04
CA THR A 370 -6.79 -28.48 14.66
C THR A 370 -6.64 -29.69 13.73
N ALA A 371 -6.46 -30.89 14.29
CA ALA A 371 -6.30 -32.13 13.54
C ALA A 371 -7.62 -32.77 13.06
N LYS A 372 -8.79 -32.35 13.57
CA LYS A 372 -10.08 -33.02 13.30
C LYS A 372 -10.76 -32.59 11.98
N THR A 373 -10.26 -31.55 11.29
CA THR A 373 -11.02 -30.90 10.20
C THR A 373 -10.73 -31.38 8.76
N LEU A 374 -9.94 -32.44 8.56
CA LEU A 374 -9.57 -32.91 7.21
C LEU A 374 -10.13 -34.26 6.77
N LYS A 375 -11.10 -34.84 7.49
CA LYS A 375 -11.81 -36.06 7.06
C LYS A 375 -13.28 -35.79 6.87
N GLY A 376 -13.68 -35.31 5.69
CA GLY A 376 -15.10 -35.20 5.38
C GLY A 376 -15.49 -34.43 4.12
N MET A 377 -14.79 -34.58 3.00
CA MET A 377 -15.32 -34.14 1.69
C MET A 377 -14.87 -35.09 0.57
N HIS A 378 -15.48 -36.28 0.51
CA HIS A 378 -15.67 -37.01 -0.73
C HIS A 378 -17.05 -37.69 -0.69
N ASN A 379 -17.78 -37.56 -1.80
CA ASN A 379 -19.15 -37.98 -2.09
C ASN A 379 -20.25 -37.00 -1.64
N ILE A 380 -20.66 -36.10 -2.54
CA ILE A 380 -21.80 -36.27 -3.47
C ILE A 380 -21.64 -35.26 -4.61
#